data_AF-A0A538IZB5-F1
#
_entry.id   AF-A0A538IZB5-F1
#
_cell.length_a   1.000
_cell.length_b   1.000
_cell.length_c   1.000
_cell.angle_alpha   90.00
_cell.angle_beta   90.00
_cell.angle_gamma   90.00
#
_symmetry.space_group_name_H-M   'P 1'
#
loop_
_entity.id
_entity.type
_entity.pdbx_description
1 polymer ?
#
loop_
_entity_poly.entity_id
_entity_poly.type
_entity_poly.pdbx_seq_one_letter_code
_entity_poly.pdbx_strand_id
1 'polypeptide(L)'
;MLIASVYIGFAVADGRQTRVVVESGVAASFVVIAAAGVTESAWLLVLGLGGHGLKDLWQHRTKFVADTRWWPPFCLVVDWVVAAVIAVEIVAGLDFHH
;
A
#
# COMPACT_ATOMS: atom_id res chain seq x y z
N MET A 1 -1.88 -5.05 4.80
CA MET A 1 -2.70 -5.03 3.58
C MET A 1 -2.71 -6.41 2.92
N LEU A 2 -3.84 -7.11 2.92
CA LEU A 2 -4.02 -8.39 2.19
C LEU A 2 -3.98 -8.22 0.65
N ILE A 3 -3.99 -6.97 0.17
CA ILE A 3 -3.94 -6.62 -1.26
C ILE A 3 -2.53 -6.82 -1.83
N ALA A 4 -1.48 -6.63 -1.03
CA ALA A 4 -0.09 -6.77 -1.46
C ALA A 4 0.31 -8.22 -1.80
N SER A 5 -0.34 -9.22 -1.19
CA SER A 5 -0.08 -10.63 -1.49
C SER A 5 -0.42 -11.02 -2.94
N VAL A 6 -1.26 -10.25 -3.63
CA VAL A 6 -1.55 -10.45 -5.06
C VAL A 6 -0.29 -10.24 -5.90
N TYR A 7 0.53 -9.22 -5.59
CA TYR A 7 1.78 -8.98 -6.31
C TYR A 7 2.82 -10.08 -6.06
N ILE A 8 2.92 -10.58 -4.82
CA ILE A 8 3.79 -11.70 -4.47
C ILE A 8 3.35 -12.96 -5.24
N GLY A 9 2.04 -13.23 -5.33
CA GLY A 9 1.49 -14.35 -6.09
C GLY A 9 1.85 -14.30 -7.58
N PHE A 10 1.69 -13.14 -8.22
CA PHE A 10 2.10 -12.95 -9.61
C PHE A 10 3.63 -13.00 -9.80
N ALA A 11 4.41 -12.48 -8.84
CA ALA A 11 5.87 -12.57 -8.89
C ALA A 11 6.37 -14.01 -8.77
N VAL A 12 5.70 -14.84 -7.95
CA VAL A 12 5.97 -16.29 -7.85
C VAL A 12 5.58 -17.00 -9.15
N ALA A 13 4.42 -16.68 -9.73
CA ALA A 13 3.98 -17.25 -11.01
C ALA A 13 4.91 -16.91 -12.18
N ASP A 14 5.57 -15.74 -12.13
CA ASP A 14 6.55 -15.27 -13.12
C ASP A 14 7.95 -15.89 -12.94
N GLY A 15 8.21 -16.64 -11.86
CA GLY A 15 9.43 -17.44 -11.64
C GLY A 15 10.72 -16.66 -11.37
N ARG A 16 10.71 -15.32 -11.45
CA ARG A 16 11.90 -14.47 -11.22
C ARG A 16 12.07 -14.15 -9.74
N GLN A 17 13.03 -14.80 -9.08
CA GLN A 17 13.33 -14.63 -7.65
C GLN A 17 13.51 -13.17 -7.22
N THR A 18 14.15 -12.34 -8.05
CA THR A 18 14.35 -10.90 -7.76
C THR A 18 13.02 -10.16 -7.51
N ARG A 19 11.96 -10.48 -8.27
CA ARG A 19 10.65 -9.83 -8.11
C ARG A 19 9.99 -10.24 -6.80
N VAL A 20 10.09 -11.50 -6.44
CA VAL A 20 9.55 -12.03 -5.18
C VAL A 20 10.20 -11.36 -3.98
N VAL A 21 11.54 -11.23 -3.97
CA VAL A 21 12.26 -10.56 -2.88
C VAL A 21 11.85 -9.10 -2.75
N VAL A 22 11.78 -8.37 -3.87
CA VAL A 22 11.39 -6.95 -3.87
C VAL A 22 9.96 -6.77 -3.34
N GLU A 23 8.99 -7.49 -3.89
CA GLU A 23 7.59 -7.36 -3.46
C GLU A 23 7.38 -7.81 -2.00
N SER A 24 8.13 -8.80 -1.53
CA SER A 24 8.09 -9.23 -0.12
C SER A 24 8.65 -8.17 0.82
N GLY A 25 9.75 -7.51 0.44
CA GLY A 25 10.34 -6.42 1.22
C GLY A 25 9.40 -5.22 1.31
N VAL A 26 8.75 -4.86 0.21
CA VAL A 26 7.73 -3.80 0.16
C VAL A 26 6.51 -4.16 1.02
N ALA A 27 6.02 -5.40 0.93
CA ALA A 27 4.90 -5.83 1.76
C ALA A 27 5.25 -5.77 3.26
N ALA A 28 6.45 -6.20 3.63
CA ALA A 28 6.91 -6.16 5.02
C ALA A 28 6.99 -4.72 5.56
N SER A 29 7.50 -3.77 4.78
CA SER A 29 7.57 -2.37 5.23
C SER A 29 6.19 -1.77 5.48
N PHE A 30 5.21 -2.03 4.61
CA PHE A 30 3.83 -1.57 4.83
C PHE A 30 3.16 -2.23 6.03
N VAL A 31 3.47 -3.50 6.33
CA VAL A 31 2.98 -4.15 7.56
C VAL A 31 3.54 -3.48 8.80
N VAL A 32 4.83 -3.14 8.81
CA VAL A 32 5.47 -2.43 9.93
C VAL A 32 4.85 -1.05 10.13
N ILE A 33 4.68 -0.28 9.05
CA ILE A 33 4.04 1.05 9.12
C ILE A 33 2.60 0.95 9.64
N ALA A 34 1.83 -0.03 9.15
CA ALA A 34 0.47 -0.25 9.61
C ALA A 34 0.41 -0.64 11.10
N ALA A 35 1.32 -1.50 11.56
CA ALA A 35 1.40 -1.90 12.96
C ALA A 35 1.73 -0.70 13.87
N ALA A 36 2.70 0.13 13.48
CA ALA A 36 3.05 1.34 14.21
C ALA A 36 1.91 2.38 14.22
N GLY A 37 1.16 2.49 13.13
CA GLY A 37 0.00 3.38 13.02
C GLY A 37 -1.17 3.04 13.94
N VAL A 38 -1.25 1.81 14.46
CA VAL A 38 -2.26 1.43 15.46
C VAL A 38 -1.95 2.04 16.84
N THR A 39 -0.67 2.21 17.19
CA THR A 39 -0.27 2.58 18.56
C THR A 39 0.29 3.99 18.70
N GLU A 40 0.80 4.60 17.62
CA GLU A 40 1.52 5.88 17.72
C GLU A 40 0.78 7.08 17.14
N SER A 41 0.29 6.99 15.88
CA SER A 41 -0.36 8.11 15.23
C SER A 41 -1.18 7.69 14.01
N ALA A 42 -2.41 8.19 13.90
CA ALA A 42 -3.24 8.02 12.71
C ALA A 42 -2.60 8.62 11.43
N TRP A 43 -1.65 9.57 11.56
CA TRP A 43 -0.88 10.07 10.42
C TRP A 43 0.00 9.00 9.76
N LEU A 44 0.44 7.97 10.50
CA LEU A 44 1.18 6.85 9.92
C LEU A 44 0.29 6.03 8.97
N LEU A 45 -1.03 5.99 9.20
CA LEU A 45 -1.98 5.37 8.27
C LEU A 45 -2.09 6.19 6.98
N VAL A 46 -2.14 7.51 7.08
CA VAL A 46 -2.12 8.42 5.91
C VAL A 46 -0.85 8.22 5.08
N LEU A 47 0.31 8.17 5.75
CA LEU A 47 1.60 7.94 5.07
C LEU A 47 1.69 6.54 4.46
N GLY A 48 1.21 5.52 5.16
CA GLY A 48 1.18 4.13 4.68
C GLY A 48 0.32 3.98 3.43
N LEU A 49 -0.90 4.51 3.46
CA LEU A 49 -1.82 4.47 2.32
C LEU A 49 -1.32 5.33 1.15
N GLY A 50 -0.84 6.55 1.42
CA GLY A 50 -0.25 7.41 0.40
C GLY A 50 0.96 6.75 -0.28
N GLY A 51 1.85 6.16 0.52
CA GLY A 51 3.01 5.40 0.03
C GLY A 51 2.61 4.17 -0.79
N HIS A 52 1.55 3.46 -0.40
CA HIS A 52 1.07 2.30 -1.16
C HIS A 52 0.50 2.73 -2.52
N GLY A 53 -0.32 3.79 -2.57
CA GLY A 53 -0.81 4.33 -3.84
C GLY A 53 0.31 4.82 -4.76
N LEU A 54 1.41 5.35 -4.22
CA LEU A 54 2.61 5.68 -5.00
C LEU A 54 3.30 4.42 -5.57
N LYS A 55 3.40 3.35 -4.78
CA LYS A 55 3.92 2.06 -5.25
C LYS A 55 3.05 1.50 -6.37
N ASP A 56 1.74 1.60 -6.25
CA ASP A 56 0.81 1.15 -7.30
C ASP A 56 0.88 2.01 -8.56
N LEU A 57 1.12 3.32 -8.43
CA LEU A 57 1.40 4.19 -9.57
C LEU A 57 2.68 3.76 -10.29
N TRP A 58 3.75 3.50 -9.51
CA TRP A 58 5.01 3.01 -10.04
C TRP A 58 4.82 1.71 -10.79
N GLN A 59 4.16 0.74 -10.16
CA GLN A 59 3.83 -0.56 -10.76
C GLN A 59 2.97 -0.42 -12.02
N HIS A 60 1.99 0.49 -12.04
CA HIS A 60 1.19 0.75 -13.24
C HIS A 60 2.04 1.29 -14.39
N ARG A 61 3.03 2.14 -14.12
CA ARG A 61 3.90 2.74 -15.14
C ARG A 61 5.00 1.80 -15.62
N THR A 62 5.64 1.08 -14.71
CA THR A 62 6.79 0.21 -15.02
C THR A 62 6.36 -1.18 -15.46
N LYS A 63 5.14 -1.61 -15.11
CA LYS A 63 4.65 -2.99 -15.28
C LYS A 63 5.65 -4.01 -14.69
N PHE A 64 6.25 -3.66 -13.54
CA PHE A 64 7.29 -4.47 -12.91
C PHE A 64 6.81 -5.90 -12.62
N VAL A 65 5.59 -6.05 -12.09
CA VAL A 65 4.85 -7.33 -12.05
C VAL A 65 3.87 -7.45 -13.22
N ALA A 66 3.95 -8.52 -14.01
CA ALA A 66 3.09 -8.75 -15.17
C ALA A 66 1.63 -9.03 -14.76
N ASP A 67 0.70 -8.89 -15.71
CA ASP A 67 -0.73 -9.27 -15.59
C ASP A 67 -1.54 -8.63 -14.45
N THR A 68 -1.02 -7.55 -13.87
CA THR A 68 -1.73 -6.76 -12.86
C THR A 68 -2.68 -5.71 -13.45
N ARG A 69 -2.96 -5.71 -14.76
CA ARG A 69 -3.53 -4.61 -15.58
C ARG A 69 -4.42 -3.55 -14.87
N TRP A 70 -5.56 -3.94 -14.31
CA TRP A 70 -6.54 -3.03 -13.68
C TRP A 70 -6.36 -2.88 -12.17
N TRP A 71 -5.54 -3.74 -11.57
CA TRP A 71 -5.37 -3.85 -10.12
C TRP A 71 -4.61 -2.67 -9.49
N PRO A 72 -3.40 -2.25 -9.96
CA PRO A 72 -2.70 -1.09 -9.44
C PRO A 72 -3.52 0.22 -9.53
N PRO A 73 -4.16 0.57 -10.66
CA PRO A 73 -4.92 1.83 -10.70
C PRO A 73 -6.16 1.80 -9.79
N PHE A 74 -6.79 0.64 -9.57
CA PHE A 74 -7.87 0.51 -8.60
C PHE A 74 -7.36 0.72 -7.16
N CYS A 75 -6.29 0.01 -6.79
CA CYS A 75 -5.72 0.09 -5.44
C CYS A 75 -5.23 1.51 -5.13
N LEU A 76 -4.54 2.16 -6.08
CA LEU A 76 -4.14 3.56 -5.98
C LEU A 76 -5.31 4.49 -5.61
N VAL A 77 -6.45 4.35 -6.31
CA VAL A 77 -7.62 5.19 -6.06
C VAL A 77 -8.16 4.95 -4.66
N VAL A 78 -8.32 3.68 -4.26
CA VAL A 78 -8.80 3.32 -2.92
C VAL A 78 -7.87 3.89 -1.85
N ASP A 79 -6.56 3.70 -1.99
CA ASP A 79 -5.58 4.13 -0.99
C ASP A 79 -5.59 5.65 -0.81
N TRP A 80 -5.62 6.40 -1.91
CA TRP A 80 -5.60 7.86 -1.83
C TRP A 80 -6.92 8.44 -1.34
N VAL A 81 -8.05 7.83 -1.69
CA VAL A 81 -9.36 8.22 -1.14
C VAL A 81 -9.38 7.98 0.37
N VAL A 82 -8.96 6.79 0.84
CA VAL A 82 -8.94 6.48 2.27
C VAL A 82 -7.91 7.36 3.01
N ALA A 83 -6.72 7.57 2.44
CA ALA A 83 -5.72 8.47 3.01
C ALA A 83 -6.25 9.91 3.16
N ALA A 84 -6.98 10.40 2.15
CA ALA A 84 -7.58 11.73 2.18
C ALA A 84 -8.68 11.83 3.25
N VAL A 85 -9.55 10.81 3.35
CA VAL A 85 -10.60 10.76 4.40
C VAL A 85 -9.96 10.81 5.79
N ILE A 86 -8.99 9.93 6.08
CA ILE A 86 -8.31 9.89 7.38
C ILE A 86 -7.59 11.22 7.65
N ALA A 87 -6.91 11.79 6.66
CA ALA A 87 -6.24 13.09 6.82
C ALA A 87 -7.24 14.22 7.14
N VAL A 88 -8.40 14.23 6.48
CA VAL A 88 -9.47 15.19 6.76
C VAL A 88 -10.03 15.00 8.18
N GLU A 89 -10.27 13.77 8.61
CA GLU A 89 -10.75 13.47 9.96
C GLU A 89 -9.75 13.94 11.03
N ILE A 90 -8.45 13.67 10.84
CA ILE A 90 -7.39 14.15 11.74
C ILE A 90 -7.35 15.68 11.77
N VAL A 91 -7.38 16.35 10.62
CA VAL A 91 -7.34 17.82 10.52
C VAL A 91 -8.59 18.47 11.11
N ALA A 92 -9.75 17.81 11.00
CA ALA A 92 -11.01 18.25 11.58
C ALA A 92 -11.04 18.10 13.12
N GLY A 93 -10.00 17.52 13.73
CA GLY A 93 -9.93 17.28 15.17
C GLY A 93 -10.88 16.17 15.62
N LEU A 94 -11.28 15.27 14.70
CA LEU A 94 -11.94 14.03 15.08
C LEU A 94 -10.86 13.13 15.67
N ASP A 95 -10.77 13.17 17.00
CA ASP A 95 -9.81 12.38 17.76
C ASP A 95 -10.07 10.89 17.52
N PHE A 96 -9.16 10.24 16.78
CA PHE A 96 -8.96 8.79 16.82
C PHE A 96 -8.27 8.40 18.13
N HIS A 97 -8.82 8.84 19.25
CA HIS A 97 -8.35 8.48 20.57
C HIS A 97 -9.12 7.22 21.03
N HIS A 98 -8.39 6.11 21.14
CA HIS A 98 -8.73 5.02 22.05
C HIS A 98 -8.30 5.39 23.48
#